data_AF-A0A4U5UMZ4-F1
#
_entry.id   AF-A0A4U5UMZ4-F1
#
_cell.length_a   1.000
_cell.length_b   1.000
_cell.length_c   1.000
_cell.angle_alpha   90.00
_cell.angle_beta   90.00
_cell.angle_gamma   90.00
#
_symmetry.space_group_name_H-M   'P 1'
#
loop_
_entity.id
_entity.type
_entity.pdbx_description
1 polymer ?
#
loop_
_entity_poly.entity_id
_entity_poly.type
_entity_poly.pdbx_seq_one_letter_code
_entity_poly.pdbx_strand_id
1 'polypeptide(L)'
;MHPEQGPQQQHHSLDCFCPDGYIRDSADSANSTEMCIDIDECESGTECDHKCENFYGGFRCECHEGFKLHNVHECLPSEEETTEKVNGSSLGPPSPTAAGSHPAAVPSYIKTGSVLGIAMFLVMCVMLLLFLLHKAFKRCGKFTFSTIKNQNIDIFYLQQVTAETYKKLSFDKQFPSDS
;
A
#
# COMPACT_ATOMS: atom_id res chain seq x y z
N MET A 1 -17.71 -60.53 31.43
CA MET A 1 -16.29 -60.31 31.82
C MET A 1 -15.57 -59.75 30.61
N HIS A 2 -15.45 -58.42 30.54
CA HIS A 2 -14.54 -57.70 29.65
C HIS A 2 -13.83 -56.66 30.54
N PRO A 3 -12.51 -56.47 30.39
CA PRO A 3 -11.71 -55.74 31.36
C PRO A 3 -11.84 -54.23 31.15
N GLU A 4 -11.83 -53.49 32.26
CA GLU A 4 -11.66 -52.05 32.28
C GLU A 4 -10.34 -51.65 31.61
N GLN A 5 -10.42 -50.77 30.61
CA GLN A 5 -9.28 -50.02 30.12
C GLN A 5 -9.45 -48.58 30.59
N GLY A 6 -8.48 -48.14 31.40
CA GLY A 6 -8.41 -46.82 32.02
C GLY A 6 -8.29 -45.66 31.02
N PRO A 7 -8.11 -44.42 31.51
CA PRO A 7 -8.29 -43.22 30.71
C PRO A 7 -7.29 -43.22 29.55
N GLN A 8 -7.81 -43.11 28.33
CA GLN A 8 -7.00 -42.89 27.14
C GLN A 8 -6.21 -41.61 27.36
N GLN A 9 -4.90 -41.75 27.55
CA GLN A 9 -3.97 -40.64 27.63
C GLN A 9 -3.87 -40.05 26.22
N GLN A 10 -4.80 -39.14 25.93
CA GLN A 10 -4.89 -38.44 24.66
C GLN A 10 -3.68 -37.51 24.59
N HIS A 11 -2.63 -37.97 23.93
CA HIS A 11 -1.46 -37.17 23.59
C HIS A 11 -1.94 -36.07 22.64
N HIS A 12 -2.38 -34.96 23.21
CA HIS A 12 -2.79 -33.77 22.48
C HIS A 12 -1.51 -33.21 21.86
N SER A 13 -1.26 -33.49 20.58
CA SER A 13 -0.32 -32.70 19.80
C SER A 13 -0.84 -31.27 19.87
N LEU A 14 -0.12 -30.37 20.54
CA LEU A 14 -0.39 -28.94 20.52
C LEU A 14 0.14 -28.36 19.19
N ASP A 15 -0.30 -28.94 18.07
CA ASP A 15 -0.07 -28.36 16.75
C ASP A 15 -1.01 -27.18 16.60
N CYS A 16 -0.46 -26.00 16.33
CA CYS A 16 -1.27 -24.88 15.92
C CYS A 16 -1.56 -24.95 14.42
N PHE A 17 -2.80 -24.65 14.09
CA PHE A 17 -3.29 -24.62 12.72
C PHE A 17 -3.66 -23.18 12.34
N CYS A 18 -3.42 -22.85 11.09
CA CYS A 18 -3.92 -21.59 10.54
C CYS A 18 -5.39 -21.72 10.15
N PRO A 19 -6.18 -20.64 10.28
CA PRO A 19 -7.53 -20.58 9.71
C PRO A 19 -7.52 -20.75 8.19
N ASP A 20 -8.69 -21.04 7.61
CA ASP A 20 -8.86 -21.06 6.16
C ASP A 20 -8.45 -19.71 5.54
N GLY A 21 -7.81 -19.74 4.37
CA GLY A 21 -7.23 -18.56 3.73
C GLY A 21 -5.82 -18.19 4.22
N TYR A 22 -5.20 -19.00 5.08
CA TYR A 22 -3.86 -18.73 5.60
C TYR A 22 -2.94 -19.96 5.52
N ILE A 23 -1.64 -19.71 5.31
CA ILE A 23 -0.57 -20.72 5.39
C ILE A 23 0.44 -20.37 6.48
N ARG A 24 1.13 -21.38 7.02
CA ARG A 24 2.21 -21.15 8.00
C ARG A 24 3.45 -20.62 7.30
N ASP A 25 4.05 -19.57 7.85
CA ASP A 25 5.37 -19.14 7.40
C ASP A 25 6.43 -20.16 7.83
N SER A 26 6.92 -20.93 6.86
CA SER A 26 7.97 -21.94 7.06
C SER A 26 9.34 -21.37 7.44
N ALA A 27 9.55 -20.05 7.31
CA ALA A 27 10.82 -19.39 7.64
C ALA A 27 11.05 -19.24 9.15
N ASP A 28 10.00 -19.28 9.98
CA ASP A 28 10.10 -18.99 11.42
C ASP A 28 9.97 -20.23 12.31
N SER A 29 10.05 -21.45 11.77
CA SER A 29 9.96 -22.70 12.56
C SER A 29 11.06 -22.84 13.64
N ALA A 30 12.05 -21.95 13.68
CA ALA A 30 13.10 -21.90 14.69
C ALA A 30 12.79 -20.97 15.87
N ASN A 31 11.76 -20.12 15.78
CA ASN A 31 11.33 -19.21 16.83
C ASN A 31 9.82 -19.39 17.00
N SER A 32 9.36 -19.68 18.22
CA SER A 32 8.02 -20.20 18.54
C SER A 32 6.84 -19.23 18.32
N THR A 33 6.86 -18.43 17.26
CA THR A 33 5.78 -17.56 16.81
C THR A 33 5.23 -18.17 15.52
N GLU A 34 4.25 -19.05 15.64
CA GLU A 34 3.56 -19.60 14.47
C GLU A 34 2.76 -18.48 13.80
N MET A 35 3.35 -17.88 12.76
CA MET A 35 2.74 -16.78 12.02
C MET A 35 1.96 -17.36 10.83
N CYS A 36 0.66 -17.08 10.82
CA CYS A 36 -0.21 -17.36 9.69
C CYS A 36 -0.15 -16.18 8.74
N ILE A 37 0.31 -16.44 7.52
CA ILE A 37 0.31 -15.46 6.42
C ILE A 37 -0.91 -15.73 5.54
N ASP A 38 -1.53 -14.64 5.11
CA ASP A 38 -2.67 -14.65 4.21
C ASP A 38 -2.27 -15.25 2.86
N ILE A 39 -3.14 -16.06 2.27
CA ILE A 39 -2.99 -16.55 0.89
C ILE A 39 -3.51 -15.44 -0.02
N ASP A 40 -2.69 -14.96 -0.95
CA ASP A 40 -3.16 -14.03 -1.97
C ASP A 40 -3.65 -14.81 -3.20
N GLU A 41 -4.95 -15.13 -3.24
CA GLU A 41 -5.51 -15.89 -4.37
C GLU A 41 -5.45 -15.10 -5.69
N CYS A 42 -5.33 -13.77 -5.61
CA CYS A 42 -5.22 -12.89 -6.79
C CYS A 42 -3.83 -12.90 -7.43
N GLU A 43 -2.78 -13.40 -6.76
CA GLU A 43 -1.41 -13.44 -7.29
C GLU A 43 -1.32 -14.26 -8.59
N SER A 44 -2.12 -15.32 -8.70
CA SER A 44 -2.19 -16.16 -9.91
C SER A 44 -2.86 -15.47 -11.10
N GLY A 45 -3.73 -14.48 -10.83
CA GLY A 45 -4.57 -13.81 -11.83
C GLY A 45 -5.66 -14.69 -12.48
N THR A 46 -5.82 -15.96 -12.06
CA THR A 46 -6.80 -16.89 -12.64
C THR A 46 -8.04 -17.10 -11.79
N GLU A 47 -8.06 -16.52 -10.59
CA GLU A 47 -9.14 -16.76 -9.64
C GLU A 47 -10.45 -16.09 -10.06
N CYS A 48 -10.43 -14.96 -10.78
CA CYS A 48 -11.64 -14.26 -11.22
C CYS A 48 -11.71 -14.13 -12.73
N ASP A 49 -12.92 -14.09 -13.30
CA ASP A 49 -13.12 -13.80 -14.73
C ASP A 49 -12.65 -12.39 -15.13
N HIS A 50 -12.88 -11.43 -14.24
CA HIS A 50 -12.55 -10.03 -14.44
C HIS A 50 -11.55 -9.54 -13.39
N LYS A 51 -11.99 -8.72 -12.43
CA LYS A 51 -11.10 -8.09 -11.45
C LYS A 51 -11.09 -8.89 -10.16
N CYS A 52 -9.89 -9.23 -9.68
CA CYS A 52 -9.68 -9.87 -8.38
C CYS A 52 -9.21 -8.84 -7.36
N GLU A 53 -9.75 -8.89 -6.14
CA GLU A 53 -9.29 -8.09 -5.01
C GLU A 53 -9.05 -8.98 -3.78
N ASN A 54 -7.79 -9.07 -3.38
CA ASN A 54 -7.35 -9.83 -2.20
C ASN A 54 -7.64 -9.05 -0.89
N PHE A 55 -7.98 -9.77 0.17
CA PHE A 55 -8.16 -9.26 1.53
C PHE A 55 -7.74 -10.31 2.57
N TYR A 56 -7.52 -9.87 3.82
CA TYR A 56 -7.16 -10.81 4.88
C TYR A 56 -8.26 -11.87 5.09
N GLY A 57 -7.92 -13.12 4.81
CA GLY A 57 -8.75 -14.31 4.90
C GLY A 57 -9.48 -14.69 3.61
N GLY A 58 -9.17 -14.06 2.47
CA GLY A 58 -9.66 -14.48 1.15
C GLY A 58 -9.76 -13.35 0.12
N PHE A 59 -10.57 -13.53 -0.91
CA PHE A 59 -10.65 -12.59 -2.04
C PHE A 59 -12.09 -12.38 -2.51
N ARG A 60 -12.30 -11.33 -3.33
CA ARG A 60 -13.57 -11.11 -4.03
C ARG A 60 -13.34 -10.76 -5.49
N CYS A 61 -14.26 -11.19 -6.34
CA CYS A 61 -14.29 -10.84 -7.75
C CYS A 61 -15.24 -9.67 -8.02
N GLU A 62 -14.84 -8.79 -8.92
CA GLU A 62 -15.62 -7.66 -9.42
C GLU A 62 -15.74 -7.74 -10.94
N CYS A 63 -16.96 -7.57 -11.44
CA CYS A 63 -17.24 -7.59 -12.87
C CYS A 63 -17.17 -6.19 -13.47
N HIS A 64 -16.72 -6.11 -14.73
CA HIS A 64 -16.77 -4.87 -15.51
C HIS A 64 -18.22 -4.41 -15.79
N GLU A 65 -18.36 -3.16 -16.22
CA GLU A 65 -19.67 -2.60 -16.61
C GLU A 65 -20.38 -3.46 -17.66
N GLY A 66 -21.69 -3.61 -17.51
CA GLY A 66 -22.50 -4.50 -18.36
C GLY A 66 -22.44 -5.99 -17.98
N PHE A 67 -21.76 -6.35 -16.88
CA PHE A 67 -21.69 -7.72 -16.35
C PHE A 67 -22.10 -7.76 -14.87
N LYS A 68 -22.70 -8.86 -14.44
CA LYS A 68 -23.01 -9.16 -13.05
C LYS A 68 -22.29 -10.43 -12.62
N LEU A 69 -21.84 -10.40 -11.37
CA LEU A 69 -21.25 -11.54 -10.72
C LEU A 69 -22.35 -12.61 -10.51
N HIS A 70 -22.22 -13.74 -11.20
CA HIS A 70 -23.19 -14.84 -11.16
C HIS A 70 -22.89 -15.81 -10.03
N ASN A 71 -21.60 -16.10 -9.81
CA ASN A 71 -21.08 -16.99 -8.77
C ASN A 71 -19.99 -16.28 -7.95
N VAL A 72 -19.03 -16.99 -7.33
CA VAL A 72 -17.93 -16.33 -6.61
C VAL A 72 -16.88 -15.72 -7.58
N HIS A 73 -16.75 -16.30 -8.77
CA HIS A 73 -15.66 -15.99 -9.72
C HIS A 73 -16.16 -15.53 -11.09
N GLU A 74 -17.41 -15.86 -11.42
CA GLU A 74 -17.93 -15.82 -12.79
C GLU A 74 -18.74 -14.55 -13.08
N CYS A 75 -18.45 -13.90 -14.21
CA CYS A 75 -19.10 -12.68 -14.65
C CYS A 75 -19.93 -12.94 -15.91
N LEU A 76 -21.25 -12.81 -15.78
CA LEU A 76 -22.18 -12.93 -16.91
C LEU A 76 -22.69 -11.56 -17.35
N PRO A 77 -22.98 -11.34 -18.64
CA PRO A 77 -23.61 -10.10 -19.08
C PRO A 77 -24.85 -9.81 -18.25
N SER A 78 -24.96 -8.58 -17.74
CA SER A 78 -26.21 -8.15 -17.16
C SER A 78 -27.21 -8.11 -18.30
N GLU A 79 -28.26 -8.93 -18.21
CA GLU A 79 -29.50 -8.68 -18.94
C GLU A 79 -29.99 -7.31 -18.45
N GLU A 80 -29.47 -6.25 -19.07
CA GLU A 80 -30.16 -5.00 -19.10
C GLU A 80 -31.54 -5.38 -19.62
N GLU A 81 -32.60 -5.04 -18.87
CA GLU A 81 -33.89 -4.92 -19.49
C GLU A 81 -33.73 -3.87 -20.60
N THR A 82 -33.30 -4.32 -21.78
CA THR A 82 -33.92 -3.89 -23.00
C THR A 82 -35.39 -4.23 -22.77
N THR A 83 -36.12 -3.28 -22.17
CA THR A 83 -37.53 -3.17 -22.40
C THR A 83 -37.64 -2.97 -23.90
N GLU A 84 -37.57 -4.07 -24.63
CA GLU A 84 -38.01 -4.13 -25.99
C GLU A 84 -39.50 -3.81 -25.91
N LYS A 85 -39.82 -2.54 -26.15
CA LYS A 85 -41.11 -2.23 -26.76
C LYS A 85 -41.09 -2.84 -28.16
N VAL A 86 -41.24 -4.16 -28.24
CA VAL A 86 -41.75 -4.81 -29.44
C VAL A 86 -43.20 -4.38 -29.52
N ASN A 87 -43.49 -3.43 -30.43
CA ASN A 87 -44.71 -3.41 -31.22
C ASN A 87 -44.60 -2.38 -32.35
N GLY A 88 -44.22 -2.88 -33.55
CA GLY A 88 -44.83 -2.43 -34.81
C GLY A 88 -44.10 -1.40 -35.67
N SER A 89 -43.60 -1.90 -36.82
CA SER A 89 -43.61 -1.28 -38.16
C SER A 89 -42.43 -0.41 -38.67
N SER A 90 -41.77 -1.00 -39.68
CA SER A 90 -41.28 -0.41 -40.95
C SER A 90 -39.92 0.31 -41.01
N LEU A 91 -39.00 -0.35 -41.74
CA LEU A 91 -38.00 0.14 -42.69
C LEU A 91 -37.29 1.49 -42.43
N GLY A 92 -35.98 1.40 -42.20
CA GLY A 92 -35.00 2.44 -42.59
C GLY A 92 -33.57 2.07 -42.14
N PRO A 93 -32.53 2.31 -42.96
CA PRO A 93 -31.14 2.19 -42.50
C PRO A 93 -30.81 3.37 -41.57
N PRO A 94 -30.06 3.18 -40.47
CA PRO A 94 -29.66 4.32 -39.65
C PRO A 94 -28.59 5.15 -40.38
N SER A 95 -28.95 6.40 -40.71
CA SER A 95 -28.02 7.47 -41.08
C SER A 95 -27.27 7.96 -39.82
N PRO A 96 -26.01 8.43 -39.89
CA PRO A 96 -25.23 8.76 -38.71
C PRO A 96 -25.71 10.08 -38.13
N THR A 97 -26.42 10.03 -37.01
CA THR A 97 -26.87 11.23 -36.30
C THR A 97 -25.97 11.47 -35.10
N ALA A 98 -25.19 12.55 -35.23
CA ALA A 98 -24.71 13.48 -34.22
C ALA A 98 -24.48 12.93 -32.80
N ALA A 99 -23.20 12.96 -32.42
CA ALA A 99 -22.72 12.89 -31.05
C ALA A 99 -23.60 13.76 -30.12
N GLY A 100 -24.35 13.09 -29.24
CA GLY A 100 -25.01 13.73 -28.12
C GLY A 100 -23.95 14.24 -27.16
N SER A 101 -23.84 15.56 -27.06
CA SER A 101 -23.08 16.26 -26.04
C SER A 101 -23.80 16.13 -24.68
N HIS A 102 -23.78 14.94 -24.09
CA HIS A 102 -24.00 14.80 -22.65
C HIS A 102 -22.62 14.85 -21.98
N PRO A 103 -22.36 15.81 -21.08
CA PRO A 103 -21.14 15.78 -20.30
C PRO A 103 -21.13 14.50 -19.47
N ALA A 104 -20.02 13.78 -19.50
CA ALA A 104 -19.75 12.69 -18.59
C ALA A 104 -20.13 13.13 -17.18
N ALA A 105 -21.10 12.44 -16.57
CA ALA A 105 -21.37 12.58 -15.16
C ALA A 105 -20.13 12.05 -14.43
N VAL A 106 -19.19 12.96 -14.16
CA VAL A 106 -18.02 12.68 -13.33
C VAL A 106 -18.55 12.19 -11.98
N PRO A 107 -18.03 11.07 -11.43
CA PRO A 107 -18.40 10.66 -10.09
C PRO A 107 -18.01 11.78 -9.13
N SER A 108 -18.99 12.55 -8.67
CA SER A 108 -18.80 13.57 -7.63
C SER A 108 -18.81 12.86 -6.27
N TYR A 109 -17.90 11.90 -6.11
CA TYR A 109 -17.67 11.17 -4.87
C TYR A 109 -16.38 11.63 -4.15
N ILE A 110 -15.86 12.83 -4.43
CA ILE A 110 -15.02 13.48 -3.42
C ILE A 110 -15.97 13.98 -2.33
N LYS A 111 -16.36 13.07 -1.43
CA LYS A 111 -17.15 13.37 -0.25
C LYS A 111 -16.41 14.48 0.46
N THR A 112 -16.99 15.67 0.53
CA THR A 112 -16.42 16.85 1.20
C THR A 112 -15.98 16.55 2.64
N GLY A 113 -16.50 15.48 3.25
CA GLY A 113 -16.03 14.91 4.52
C GLY A 113 -14.60 14.33 4.50
N SER A 114 -14.07 13.86 3.37
CA SER A 114 -12.72 13.30 3.29
C SER A 114 -11.65 14.37 3.43
N VAL A 115 -11.87 15.56 2.87
CA VAL A 115 -10.91 16.67 2.98
C VAL A 115 -10.88 17.23 4.40
N LEU A 116 -12.05 17.36 5.05
CA LEU A 116 -12.10 17.71 6.47
C LEU A 116 -11.44 16.65 7.34
N GLY A 117 -11.66 15.36 7.05
CA GLY A 117 -11.01 14.26 7.78
C GLY A 117 -9.49 14.31 7.68
N ILE A 118 -8.95 14.51 6.48
CA ILE A 118 -7.51 14.65 6.26
C ILE A 118 -6.98 15.91 6.98
N ALA A 119 -7.65 17.06 6.84
CA ALA A 119 -7.24 18.29 7.51
C ALA A 119 -7.22 18.13 9.04
N MET A 120 -8.24 17.48 9.62
CA MET A 120 -8.30 17.19 11.05
C MET A 120 -7.18 16.23 11.48
N PHE A 121 -6.93 15.18 10.71
CA PHE A 121 -5.85 14.23 10.98
C PHE A 121 -4.47 14.92 10.96
N LEU A 122 -4.20 15.75 9.94
CA LEU A 122 -2.95 16.50 9.83
C LEU A 122 -2.75 17.46 11.01
N VAL A 123 -3.80 18.19 11.43
CA VAL A 123 -3.76 19.08 12.60
C VAL A 123 -3.46 18.27 13.87
N MET A 124 -4.12 17.12 14.06
CA MET A 124 -3.87 16.24 15.20
C MET A 124 -2.43 15.70 15.21
N CYS A 125 -1.91 15.27 14.06
CA CYS A 125 -0.52 14.83 13.92
C CYS A 125 0.47 15.95 14.27
N VAL A 126 0.26 17.16 13.76
CA VAL A 126 1.12 18.32 14.06
C VAL A 126 1.08 18.64 15.56
N MET A 127 -0.08 18.65 16.19
CA MET A 127 -0.21 18.91 17.64
C MET A 127 0.48 17.83 18.47
N LEU A 128 0.37 16.55 18.09
CA LEU A 128 1.08 15.45 18.73
C LEU A 128 2.59 15.58 18.55
N LEU A 129 3.08 15.90 17.35
CA LEU A 129 4.50 16.13 17.09
C LEU A 129 5.03 17.29 17.92
N LEU A 130 4.32 18.42 17.97
CA LEU A 130 4.69 19.57 18.80
C LEU A 130 4.69 19.20 20.30
N PHE A 131 3.73 18.41 20.76
CA PHE A 131 3.68 17.92 22.14
C PHE A 131 4.83 16.97 22.45
N LEU A 132 5.17 16.05 21.55
CA LEU A 132 6.31 15.15 21.67
C LEU A 132 7.63 15.90 21.64
N LEU A 133 7.78 16.90 20.76
CA LEU A 133 8.94 17.79 20.72
C LEU A 133 9.03 18.64 21.98
N HIS A 134 7.92 19.16 22.49
CA HIS A 134 7.89 19.90 23.74
C HIS A 134 8.19 19.01 24.94
N LYS A 135 7.71 17.76 24.95
CA LYS A 135 8.06 16.75 25.96
C LYS A 135 9.51 16.30 25.85
N ALA A 136 10.03 16.16 24.64
CA ALA A 136 11.43 15.87 24.37
C ALA A 136 12.29 17.05 24.84
N PHE A 137 11.93 18.29 24.53
CA PHE A 137 12.62 19.49 24.99
C PHE A 137 12.50 19.68 26.50
N LYS A 138 11.36 19.34 27.11
CA LYS A 138 11.13 19.42 28.56
C LYS A 138 11.83 18.28 29.33
N ARG A 139 11.88 17.06 28.79
CA ARG A 139 12.73 15.97 29.31
C ARG A 139 14.21 16.27 29.09
N CYS A 140 14.54 16.80 27.93
CA CYS A 140 15.87 17.27 27.53
C CYS A 140 16.09 18.73 27.92
N GLY A 141 15.49 19.22 29.01
CA GLY A 141 15.85 20.49 29.66
C GLY A 141 17.28 20.52 30.20
N LYS A 142 18.10 19.55 29.78
CA LYS A 142 19.53 19.37 29.93
C LYS A 142 20.16 18.73 28.67
N PHE A 143 19.72 19.11 27.46
CA PHE A 143 20.59 18.93 26.29
C PHE A 143 21.62 20.05 26.32
N THR A 144 22.62 19.88 27.18
CA THR A 144 23.86 20.62 27.03
C THR A 144 24.31 20.44 25.59
N PHE A 145 24.55 21.56 24.93
CA PHE A 145 25.12 21.75 23.60
C PHE A 145 26.47 21.02 23.46
N SER A 146 26.48 19.69 23.49
CA SER A 146 27.70 18.87 23.38
C SER A 146 27.69 17.96 22.15
N THR A 147 26.61 17.94 21.38
CA THR A 147 26.51 17.20 20.11
C THR A 147 26.42 18.13 18.88
N ILE A 148 26.64 19.44 19.04
CA ILE A 148 26.95 20.36 17.92
C ILE A 148 28.48 20.55 17.76
N LYS A 149 29.30 19.81 18.52
CA LYS A 149 30.75 19.71 18.27
C LYS A 149 31.12 18.57 17.32
N ASN A 150 30.19 18.11 16.47
CA ASN A 150 30.52 17.20 15.36
C ASN A 150 30.46 17.89 13.99
N GLN A 151 30.39 19.24 13.94
CA GLN A 151 30.67 20.03 12.74
C GLN A 151 32.14 20.52 12.66
N ASN A 152 33.04 20.04 13.54
CA ASN A 152 34.46 20.40 13.45
C ASN A 152 35.21 19.61 12.37
N ILE A 153 34.60 18.57 11.77
CA ILE A 153 35.21 17.78 10.71
C ILE A 153 35.03 18.45 9.33
N ASP A 154 33.87 19.07 9.06
CA ASP A 154 33.59 19.62 7.73
C ASP A 154 34.19 21.01 7.46
N ILE A 155 34.37 21.86 8.48
CA ILE A 155 35.01 23.18 8.29
C ILE A 155 36.51 23.06 8.01
N PHE A 156 37.20 22.14 8.68
CA PHE A 156 38.61 21.87 8.44
C PHE A 156 38.83 21.15 7.10
N TYR A 157 37.95 20.21 6.73
CA TYR A 157 38.04 19.52 5.45
C TYR A 157 37.81 20.47 4.27
N LEU A 158 36.80 21.35 4.34
CA LEU A 158 36.57 22.36 3.31
C LEU A 158 37.73 23.37 3.22
N GLN A 159 38.28 23.86 4.35
CA GLN A 159 39.47 24.72 4.35
C GLN A 159 40.72 24.02 3.79
N GLN A 160 40.91 22.73 4.07
CA GLN A 160 42.03 21.95 3.55
C GLN A 160 41.90 21.76 2.04
N VAL A 161 40.71 21.42 1.54
CA VAL A 161 40.46 21.26 0.10
C VAL A 161 40.65 22.60 -0.63
N THR A 162 40.25 23.73 -0.04
CA THR A 162 40.53 25.06 -0.62
C THR A 162 42.01 25.44 -0.58
N ALA A 163 42.73 25.14 0.50
CA ALA A 163 44.15 25.44 0.64
C ALA A 163 45.01 24.63 -0.35
N GLU A 164 44.71 23.33 -0.53
CA GLU A 164 45.40 22.49 -1.52
C GLU A 164 45.08 22.92 -2.95
N THR A 165 43.83 23.28 -3.23
CA THR A 165 43.42 23.80 -4.55
C THR A 165 44.10 25.13 -4.88
N TYR A 166 44.19 26.06 -3.92
CA TYR A 166 44.89 27.34 -4.10
C TYR A 166 46.40 27.14 -4.28
N LYS A 167 47.02 26.23 -3.51
CA LYS A 167 48.45 25.90 -3.66
C LYS A 167 48.75 25.27 -5.03
N LYS A 168 47.87 24.42 -5.54
CA LYS A 168 48.00 23.79 -6.86
C LYS A 168 47.84 24.81 -8.00
N LEU A 169 46.82 25.68 -7.92
CA LEU A 169 46.64 26.81 -8.84
C LEU A 169 47.79 27.83 -8.80
N SER A 170 48.39 28.06 -7.62
CA SER A 170 49.58 28.91 -7.48
C SER A 170 50.82 28.28 -8.14
N PHE A 171 50.98 26.96 -8.07
CA PHE A 171 52.10 26.26 -8.72
C PHE A 171 51.94 26.21 -10.25
N ASP A 172 50.72 25.98 -10.75
CA ASP A 172 50.43 26.01 -12.19
C ASP A 172 50.62 27.41 -12.80
N LYS A 173 50.43 28.47 -12.01
CA LYS A 173 50.66 29.85 -12.48
C LYS A 173 52.14 30.25 -12.50
N GLN A 174 53.03 29.48 -11.87
CA GLN A 174 54.46 29.79 -11.77
C GLN A 174 55.31 29.17 -12.90
N PHE A 175 54.74 28.28 -13.72
CA PHE A 175 55.38 27.80 -14.95
C PHE A 175 54.68 28.39 -16.18
N PRO A 176 55.05 29.61 -16.62
CA PRO A 176 54.74 30.02 -17.98
C PRO A 176 55.44 29.05 -18.94
N SER A 177 54.67 28.52 -19.88
CA SER A 177 55.13 27.79 -21.04
C SER A 177 56.14 28.62 -21.83
N ASP A 178 57.43 28.34 -21.64
CA ASP A 178 58.48 28.72 -22.58
C ASP A 178 58.44 27.75 -23.77
N SER A 179 57.99 28.26 -24.92
CA SER A 179 58.30 27.79 -26.27
C SER A 179 58.54 29.01 -27.14
#